data_AF-A0A7X9FBH7-F1
#
_entry.id   AF-A0A7X9FBH7-F1
#
_cell.length_a   1.000
_cell.length_b   1.000
_cell.length_c   1.000
_cell.angle_alpha   90.00
_cell.angle_beta   90.00
_cell.angle_gamma   90.00
#
_symmetry.space_group_name_H-M   'P 1'
#
loop_
_entity.id
_entity.type
_entity.pdbx_description
1 polymer ?
#
loop_
_entity_poly.entity_id
_entity_poly.type
_entity_poly.pdbx_seq_one_letter_code
_entity_poly.pdbx_strand_id
1 'polypeptide(L)'
;MIWSLSWKNVWRNKTRSLVVISAVTVGIISGVLIMGVMQGWIEQRMHDAIYNEVSHIQIHNKEYLENEEPVFTVVRPEEVISSIEALPEVSTFVQRTKLTAMAATPWAATGIFIYGITAVQNK
;
A
#
# COMPACT_ATOMS: atom_id res chain seq x y z
N MET A 1 38.59 27.82 -26.25
CA MET A 1 39.36 26.82 -27.03
C MET A 1 39.14 25.37 -26.57
N ILE A 2 39.20 25.07 -25.26
CA ILE A 2 39.15 23.68 -24.75
C ILE A 2 37.82 22.97 -25.07
N TRP A 3 36.68 23.65 -24.94
CA TRP A 3 35.35 23.08 -25.23
C TRP A 3 35.19 22.54 -26.66
N SER A 4 35.66 23.30 -27.64
CA SER A 4 35.66 22.94 -29.06
C SER A 4 36.52 21.70 -29.34
N LEU A 5 37.66 21.58 -28.66
CA LEU A 5 38.60 20.48 -28.84
C LEU A 5 38.07 19.19 -28.21
N SER A 6 37.50 19.28 -27.00
CA SER A 6 36.90 18.14 -26.29
C SER A 6 35.72 17.56 -27.08
N TRP A 7 34.84 18.40 -27.62
CA TRP A 7 33.69 17.96 -28.43
C TRP A 7 34.13 17.18 -29.68
N LYS A 8 35.11 17.71 -30.43
CA LYS A 8 35.68 16.99 -31.58
C LYS A 8 36.31 15.65 -31.18
N ASN A 9 36.90 15.55 -29.99
CA ASN A 9 37.50 14.32 -29.49
C ASN A 9 36.46 13.22 -29.18
N VAL A 10 35.34 13.60 -28.57
CA VAL A 10 34.20 12.70 -28.30
C VAL A 10 33.63 12.13 -29.60
N TRP A 11 33.46 12.99 -30.62
CA TRP A 11 32.90 12.62 -31.92
C TRP A 11 33.87 11.86 -32.83
N ARG A 12 35.19 11.96 -32.60
CA ARG A 12 36.22 11.24 -33.37
C ARG A 12 36.23 9.74 -33.07
N ASN A 13 35.86 9.32 -31.86
CA ASN A 13 35.85 7.91 -31.47
C ASN A 13 34.49 7.51 -30.89
N LYS A 14 33.49 7.45 -31.79
CA LYS A 14 32.06 7.35 -31.44
C LYS A 14 31.73 6.12 -30.60
N THR A 15 32.30 4.95 -30.91
CA THR A 15 32.00 3.69 -30.21
C THR A 15 32.39 3.74 -28.73
N ARG A 16 33.62 4.14 -28.42
CA ARG A 16 34.10 4.27 -27.04
C ARG A 16 33.30 5.29 -26.25
N SER A 17 33.02 6.45 -26.84
CA SER A 17 32.21 7.49 -26.21
C SER A 17 30.77 7.04 -25.96
N LEU A 18 30.16 6.32 -26.89
CA LEU A 18 28.77 5.86 -26.77
C LEU A 18 28.57 4.89 -25.61
N VAL A 19 29.53 3.97 -25.39
CA VAL A 19 29.49 3.00 -24.28
C VAL A 19 29.48 3.70 -22.93
N VAL A 20 30.31 4.74 -22.76
CA VAL A 20 30.35 5.49 -21.49
C VAL A 20 29.07 6.32 -21.31
N ILE A 21 28.62 7.00 -22.37
CA ILE A 21 27.40 7.81 -22.33
C ILE A 21 26.18 6.93 -22.02
N SER A 22 26.04 5.76 -22.64
CA SER A 22 24.92 4.86 -22.39
C SER A 22 24.94 4.30 -20.98
N ALA A 23 26.11 3.89 -20.46
CA ALA A 23 26.24 3.41 -19.09
C ALA A 23 25.80 4.47 -18.07
N VAL A 24 26.26 5.71 -18.23
CA VAL A 24 25.87 6.83 -17.36
C VAL A 24 24.38 7.14 -17.49
N THR A 25 23.86 7.17 -18.72
CA THR A 25 22.45 7.47 -18.99
C THR A 25 21.54 6.43 -18.36
N VAL A 26 21.83 5.14 -18.53
CA VAL A 26 21.07 4.05 -17.93
C VAL A 26 21.14 4.15 -16.40
N GLY A 27 22.32 4.39 -15.82
CA GLY A 27 22.47 4.53 -14.37
C GLY A 27 21.63 5.66 -13.79
N ILE A 28 21.63 6.83 -14.43
CA ILE A 28 20.83 7.98 -14.00
C ILE A 28 19.33 7.69 -14.16
N ILE A 29 18.91 7.15 -15.31
CA ILE A 29 17.49 6.81 -15.54
C ILE A 29 17.00 5.80 -14.51
N SER A 30 17.76 4.73 -14.28
CA SER A 30 17.40 3.72 -13.28
C SER A 30 17.31 4.31 -11.87
N GLY A 31 18.26 5.17 -11.48
CA GLY A 31 18.23 5.81 -10.17
C GLY A 31 17.00 6.69 -9.96
N VAL A 32 16.69 7.55 -10.94
CA VAL A 32 15.53 8.44 -10.87
C VAL A 32 14.22 7.65 -10.91
N LEU A 33 14.14 6.61 -11.76
CA LEU A 33 12.95 5.77 -11.88
C LEU A 33 12.67 5.04 -10.57
N ILE A 34 13.67 4.41 -9.96
CA ILE A 34 13.52 3.72 -8.67
C ILE A 34 13.06 4.70 -7.59
N MET A 35 13.64 5.90 -7.56
CA MET A 35 13.25 6.92 -6.58
C MET A 35 11.79 7.36 -6.76
N GLY A 36 11.35 7.58 -8.00
CA GLY A 36 9.97 7.93 -8.31
C GLY A 36 8.97 6.82 -7.95
N VAL A 37 9.30 5.57 -8.30
CA VAL A 37 8.48 4.40 -7.95
C VAL A 37 8.40 4.23 -6.43
N MET A 38 9.52 4.36 -5.72
CA MET A 38 9.57 4.20 -4.27
C MET A 38 8.76 5.28 -3.56
N GLN A 39 8.83 6.54 -4.04
CA GLN A 39 8.01 7.62 -3.48
C GLN A 39 6.52 7.35 -3.65
N GLY A 40 6.08 7.00 -4.87
CA GLY A 40 4.68 6.68 -5.14
C GLY A 40 4.20 5.48 -4.34
N TRP A 41 5.06 4.46 -4.18
CA TRP A 41 4.74 3.28 -3.38
C TRP A 41 4.59 3.64 -1.90
N ILE A 42 5.48 4.45 -1.34
CA ILE A 42 5.39 4.88 0.06
C ILE A 42 4.10 5.70 0.29
N GLU A 43 3.79 6.65 -0.59
CA GLU A 43 2.58 7.47 -0.47
C GLU A 43 1.31 6.61 -0.56
N GLN A 44 1.26 5.69 -1.52
CA GLN A 44 0.14 4.76 -1.64
C GLN A 44 0.03 3.86 -0.41
N ARG A 45 1.14 3.30 0.08
CA ARG A 45 1.14 2.41 1.24
C ARG A 45 0.69 3.15 2.50
N MET A 46 1.11 4.40 2.68
CA MET A 46 0.66 5.24 3.78
C MET A 46 -0.84 5.53 3.69
N HIS A 47 -1.34 5.85 2.49
CA HIS A 47 -2.76 6.06 2.25
C HIS A 47 -3.57 4.80 2.59
N ASP A 48 -3.15 3.64 2.07
CA ASP A 48 -3.82 2.36 2.34
C ASP A 48 -3.76 1.98 3.83
N ALA A 49 -2.64 2.21 4.50
CA ALA A 49 -2.51 1.93 5.93
C ALA A 49 -3.49 2.77 6.77
N ILE A 50 -3.64 4.06 6.43
CA ILE A 50 -4.55 4.97 7.14
C ILE A 50 -6.01 4.61 6.84
N TYR A 51 -6.39 4.48 5.57
CA TYR A 51 -7.80 4.37 5.21
C TYR A 51 -8.34 2.93 5.26
N ASN A 52 -7.51 1.92 4.98
CA ASN A 52 -7.95 0.52 4.90
C ASN A 52 -7.53 -0.32 6.11
N GLU A 53 -6.33 -0.13 6.65
CA GLU A 53 -5.83 -1.01 7.73
C GLU A 53 -6.21 -0.52 9.13
N VAL A 54 -5.90 0.74 9.47
CA VAL A 54 -5.98 1.30 10.84
C VAL A 54 -7.18 2.23 11.03
N SER A 55 -7.67 2.88 9.97
CA SER A 55 -8.73 3.90 10.06
C SER A 55 -8.39 4.98 11.12
N HIS A 56 -9.35 5.83 11.49
CA HIS A 56 -9.14 6.77 12.59
C HIS A 56 -9.27 6.12 13.98
N ILE A 57 -10.25 5.22 14.14
CA ILE A 57 -10.55 4.50 15.38
C ILE A 57 -11.03 3.10 15.00
N GLN A 58 -10.57 2.09 15.73
CA GLN A 58 -11.05 0.72 15.59
C GLN A 58 -11.43 0.11 16.92
N ILE A 59 -12.52 -0.64 16.91
CA ILE A 59 -13.04 -1.34 18.07
C ILE A 59 -12.83 -2.83 17.82
N HIS A 60 -12.02 -3.45 18.68
CA HIS A 60 -11.76 -4.89 18.63
C HIS A 60 -11.98 -5.52 20.00
N ASN A 61 -12.19 -6.82 20.00
CA ASN A 61 -12.03 -7.60 21.23
C ASN A 61 -10.57 -7.53 21.69
N LYS A 62 -10.33 -7.43 23.00
CA LYS A 62 -8.97 -7.37 23.56
C LYS A 62 -8.14 -8.61 23.19
N GLU A 63 -8.77 -9.78 23.23
CA GLU A 63 -8.12 -11.06 22.90
C GLU A 63 -7.78 -11.17 21.41
N TYR A 64 -8.53 -10.46 20.54
CA TYR A 64 -8.25 -10.40 19.11
C TYR A 64 -6.89 -9.74 18.79
N LEU A 65 -6.45 -8.80 19.63
CA LEU A 65 -5.14 -8.14 19.47
C LEU A 65 -3.98 -9.05 19.87
N GLU A 66 -4.22 -10.04 20.72
CA GLU A 66 -3.23 -11.04 21.12
C GLU A 66 -3.19 -12.20 20.11
N ASN A 67 -4.36 -12.58 19.58
CA ASN A 67 -4.49 -13.65 18.60
C ASN A 67 -5.63 -13.33 17.63
N GLU A 68 -5.34 -13.22 16.32
CA GLU A 68 -6.30 -12.85 15.28
C GLU A 68 -7.29 -14.00 14.92
N GLU A 69 -7.90 -14.62 15.92
CA GLU A 69 -8.89 -15.68 15.69
C GLU A 69 -10.28 -15.12 15.40
N PRO A 70 -11.03 -15.73 14.45
CA PRO A 70 -12.39 -15.31 14.11
C PRO A 70 -13.40 -15.39 15.26
N VAL A 71 -13.09 -16.14 16.32
CA VAL A 71 -13.95 -16.29 17.51
C VAL A 71 -13.97 -15.01 18.34
N PHE A 72 -12.88 -14.25 18.36
CA PHE A 72 -12.75 -13.01 19.14
C PHE A 72 -13.42 -11.84 18.42
N THR A 73 -14.76 -11.86 18.46
CA THR A 73 -15.61 -10.82 17.89
C THR A 73 -16.00 -9.78 18.93
N VAL A 74 -16.50 -8.63 18.48
CA VAL A 74 -17.06 -7.60 19.35
C VAL A 74 -18.35 -8.11 19.97
N VAL A 75 -18.42 -8.11 21.30
CA VAL A 75 -19.59 -8.58 22.05
C VAL A 75 -20.72 -7.55 21.91
N ARG A 76 -21.90 -8.00 21.44
CA ARG A 76 -23.11 -7.17 21.23
C ARG A 76 -22.86 -5.98 20.29
N PRO A 77 -22.55 -6.24 19.01
CA PRO A 77 -22.22 -5.19 18.05
C PRO A 77 -23.34 -4.14 17.90
N GLU A 78 -24.61 -4.56 17.97
CA GLU A 78 -25.79 -3.68 17.86
C GLU A 78 -25.81 -2.54 18.90
N GLU A 79 -25.41 -2.82 20.15
CA GLU A 79 -25.33 -1.82 21.22
C GLU A 79 -24.24 -0.78 20.93
N VAL A 80 -23.10 -1.25 20.39
CA VAL A 80 -21.97 -0.39 20.01
C VAL A 80 -22.36 0.50 18.83
N ILE A 81 -23.02 -0.06 17.81
CA ILE A 81 -23.48 0.68 16.64
C ILE A 81 -24.47 1.77 17.06
N SER A 82 -25.47 1.42 17.87
CA SER A 82 -26.46 2.38 18.38
C SER A 82 -25.80 3.53 19.17
N SER A 83 -24.74 3.23 19.93
CA SER A 83 -23.98 4.23 20.68
C SER A 83 -23.18 5.16 19.75
N ILE A 84 -22.62 4.63 18.67
CA ILE A 84 -21.88 5.40 17.65
C ILE A 84 -22.85 6.29 16.85
N GLU A 85 -24.01 5.76 16.48
CA GLU A 85 -25.06 6.51 15.80
C GLU A 85 -25.63 7.65 16.67
N ALA A 86 -25.61 7.51 17.99
CA ALA A 86 -26.02 8.60 18.89
C ALA A 86 -25.03 9.79 18.90
N LEU A 87 -23.76 9.58 18.51
CA LEU A 87 -22.74 10.63 18.53
C LEU A 87 -22.81 11.51 17.27
N PRO A 88 -23.04 12.83 17.39
CA PRO A 88 -23.08 13.73 16.24
C PRO A 88 -21.70 14.02 15.63
N GLU A 89 -20.60 13.77 16.35
CA GLU A 89 -19.24 14.01 15.88
C GLU A 89 -18.73 12.92 14.92
N VAL A 90 -19.40 11.76 14.86
CA VAL A 90 -19.03 10.65 13.97
C VAL A 90 -19.67 10.85 12.60
N SER A 91 -18.85 11.10 11.59
CA SER A 91 -19.32 11.28 10.20
C SER A 91 -19.74 9.97 9.54
N THR A 92 -18.96 8.90 9.77
CA THR A 92 -19.11 7.62 9.07
C THR A 92 -18.49 6.51 9.91
N PHE A 93 -19.13 5.34 9.88
CA PHE A 93 -18.54 4.11 10.40
C PHE A 93 -18.81 2.96 9.43
N VAL A 94 -18.04 1.89 9.57
CA VAL A 94 -18.20 0.68 8.77
C VAL A 94 -18.02 -0.53 9.67
N GLN A 95 -18.89 -1.52 9.49
CA GLN A 95 -18.70 -2.82 10.12
C GLN A 95 -17.88 -3.69 9.18
N ARG A 96 -16.81 -4.26 9.71
CA ARG A 96 -15.93 -5.16 8.97
C ARG A 96 -15.62 -6.42 9.78
N THR A 97 -15.49 -7.53 9.08
CA THR A 97 -15.04 -8.82 9.61
C THR A 97 -13.82 -9.26 8.82
N LYS A 98 -12.70 -9.52 9.51
CA LYS A 98 -11.48 -10.06 8.90
C LYS A 98 -11.34 -11.52 9.32
N LEU A 99 -11.21 -12.42 8.35
CA LEU A 99 -10.83 -13.81 8.61
C LEU A 99 -9.67 -14.25 7.72
N THR A 100 -8.83 -15.12 8.25
CA THR A 100 -7.80 -15.81 7.48
C THR A 100 -8.37 -17.17 7.05
N ALA A 101 -8.28 -17.50 5.77
CA ALA A 101 -8.81 -18.73 5.21
C ALA A 101 -7.84 -19.32 4.16
N MET A 102 -8.09 -20.54 3.72
CA MET A 102 -7.41 -21.11 2.55
C MET A 102 -8.35 -21.13 1.36
N ALA A 103 -7.97 -20.49 0.26
CA ALA A 103 -8.63 -20.64 -1.02
C ALA A 103 -7.99 -21.81 -1.77
N ALA A 104 -8.81 -22.77 -2.21
CA ALA A 104 -8.35 -23.94 -2.95
C ALA A 104 -9.00 -24.00 -4.33
N THR A 105 -8.18 -24.36 -5.31
CA THR A 105 -8.57 -24.73 -6.67
C THR A 105 -8.06 -26.16 -6.92
N PRO A 106 -8.49 -26.85 -7.99
CA PRO A 106 -7.99 -28.19 -8.30
C PRO A 106 -6.47 -28.32 -8.44
N TRP A 107 -5.76 -27.20 -8.69
CA TRP A 107 -4.31 -27.21 -8.94
C TRP A 107 -3.48 -26.54 -7.84
N ALA A 108 -4.08 -25.76 -6.94
CA ALA A 108 -3.35 -25.03 -5.91
C ALA A 108 -4.24 -24.64 -4.73
N ALA A 109 -3.64 -24.51 -3.55
CA ALA A 109 -4.25 -23.91 -2.37
C ALA A 109 -3.35 -22.81 -1.82
N THR A 110 -3.92 -21.67 -1.44
CA THR A 110 -3.20 -20.53 -0.86
C THR A 110 -3.95 -19.95 0.33
N GLY A 111 -3.20 -19.45 1.30
CA GLY A 111 -3.76 -18.60 2.35
C GLY A 111 -4.28 -17.28 1.77
N ILE A 112 -5.46 -16.85 2.21
CA ILE A 112 -6.10 -15.59 1.84
C ILE A 112 -6.65 -14.91 3.09
N PHE A 113 -6.79 -13.58 3.02
CA PHE A 113 -7.62 -12.83 3.96
C PHE A 113 -8.96 -12.53 3.29
N ILE A 114 -10.05 -12.81 3.99
CA ILE A 114 -11.40 -12.45 3.57
C ILE A 114 -11.85 -11.29 4.44
N TYR A 115 -12.30 -10.23 3.77
CA TYR A 115 -12.88 -9.05 4.39
C TYR A 115 -14.38 -9.04 4.09
N GLY A 116 -15.20 -9.33 5.10
CA GLY A 116 -16.63 -9.07 5.05
C GLY A 116 -16.87 -7.61 5.40
N ILE A 117 -17.34 -6.81 4.44
CA ILE A 117 -17.66 -5.40 4.66
C ILE A 117 -19.15 -5.16 4.40
N THR A 118 -19.80 -4.48 5.34
CA THR A 118 -21.13 -3.93 5.09
C THR A 118 -20.94 -2.56 4.44
N ALA A 119 -21.71 -2.26 3.39
CA ALA A 119 -21.61 -0.97 2.71
C ALA A 119 -21.74 0.20 3.71
N VAL A 120 -20.99 1.27 3.48
CA VAL A 120 -21.00 2.47 4.33
C VAL A 120 -22.43 2.95 4.52
N GLN A 121 -22.88 2.90 5.77
CA GLN A 121 -24.08 3.61 6.18
C GLN A 121 -23.65 5.05 6.46
N ASN A 122 -23.92 5.94 5.50
CA ASN A 122 -23.91 7.37 5.80
C ASN A 122 -25.06 7.64 6.76
N LYS A 123 -24.76 8.37 7.83
CA LYS A 123 -25.75 8.91 8.75
C LYS A 123 -26.62 9.97 8.07
#